data_AF-A0A4R7Z9F3-F1
#
_entry.id   AF-A0A4R7Z9F3-F1
#
_cell.length_a   1.000
_cell.length_b   1.000
_cell.length_c   1.000
_cell.angle_alpha   90.00
_cell.angle_beta   90.00
_cell.angle_gamma   90.00
#
_symmetry.space_group_name_H-M   'P 1'
#
loop_
_entity.id
_entity.type
_entity.pdbx_description
1 polymer ?
#
loop_
_entity_poly.entity_id
_entity_poly.type
_entity_poly.pdbx_seq_one_letter_code
_entity_poly.pdbx_strand_id
1 'polypeptide(L)' 'MRNFCPECRKEVEYHIEKSVEKKEVRGLEFEYEAERAYCNECGSEIFIPELHDQNLKRIDKAYRDGDSPAHF' A
#
# COMPACT_ATOMS: atom_id res chain seq x y z
N MET A 1 17.02 -0.73 3.72
CA MET A 1 16.54 -1.44 2.50
C MET A 1 16.82 -0.51 1.33
N ARG A 2 17.22 -1.02 0.16
CA ARG A 2 17.58 -0.19 -1.00
C ARG A 2 16.75 -0.64 -2.19
N ASN A 3 16.30 0.33 -2.98
CA ASN A 3 15.58 0.05 -4.21
C ASN A 3 15.88 1.12 -5.24
N PHE A 4 15.65 0.79 -6.51
CA PHE A 4 15.86 1.73 -7.60
C PHE A 4 14.80 2.83 -7.54
N CYS A 5 15.25 4.08 -7.39
CA CYS A 5 14.37 5.23 -7.49
C CYS A 5 14.35 5.75 -8.94
N PRO A 6 13.19 5.78 -9.60
CA PRO A 6 13.08 6.27 -10.98
C PRO A 6 13.42 7.76 -11.12
N GLU A 7 13.20 8.55 -10.06
CA GLU A 7 13.52 9.98 -10.03
C GLU A 7 15.03 10.22 -9.91
N CYS A 8 15.69 9.55 -8.96
CA CYS A 8 17.14 9.65 -8.80
C CYS A 8 17.91 8.88 -9.89
N ARG A 9 17.27 7.93 -10.57
CA ARG A 9 17.86 6.97 -11.52
C ARG A 9 19.05 6.19 -10.94
N LYS A 10 18.98 5.89 -9.65
CA LYS A 10 19.97 5.12 -8.89
C LYS A 10 19.30 4.32 -7.78
N GLU A 11 20.02 3.36 -7.23
CA GLU A 11 19.63 2.68 -6.01
C GLU A 11 19.81 3.63 -4.82
N VAL A 12 18.73 3.82 -4.08
CA VAL A 12 18.68 4.71 -2.92
C VAL A 12 18.09 3.99 -1.74
N GLU A 13 18.39 4.48 -0.54
CA GLU A 13 17.69 4.02 0.65
C GLU A 13 16.27 4.58 0.68
N TYR A 14 15.34 3.75 1.09
CA TYR A 14 13.94 4.11 1.24
C TYR A 14 13.45 3.72 2.63
N HIS A 15 12.42 4.42 3.09
CA HIS A 15 11.69 4.07 4.29
C HIS A 15 10.26 3.69 3.90
N ILE A 16 9.65 2.83 4.71
CA ILE A 16 8.26 2.42 4.54
C ILE A 16 7.43 3.23 5.52
N GLU A 17 6.46 3.95 5.00
CA GLU A 17 5.49 4.67 5.81
C GLU A 17 4.14 3.96 5.73
N LYS A 18 3.50 3.82 6.89
CA LYS A 18 2.17 3.24 7.03
C LYS A 18 1.18 4.38 7.14
N SER A 19 0.23 4.39 6.23
CA SER A 19 -0.81 5.41 6.18
C SER A 19 -2.17 4.72 6.11
N VAL A 20 -3.13 5.21 6.89
CA VAL A 20 -4.49 4.71 6.81
C VAL A 20 -5.16 5.41 5.64
N GLU A 21 -5.55 4.62 4.64
CA GLU A 21 -6.21 5.12 3.44
C GLU A 21 -7.63 4.60 3.34
N LYS A 22 -8.52 5.44 2.81
CA LYS A 22 -9.90 5.07 2.53
C LYS A 22 -10.00 4.56 1.11
N LYS A 23 -10.54 3.35 0.94
CA LYS A 23 -10.89 2.78 -0.36
C LYS A 23 -12.39 2.64 -0.45
N GLU A 24 -12.95 3.06 -1.57
CA GLU A 24 -14.30 2.68 -1.96
C GLU A 24 -14.20 1.51 -2.95
N VAL A 25 -14.77 0.35 -2.59
CA VAL A 25 -14.90 -0.79 -3.50
C VAL A 25 -16.36 -1.19 -3.55
N ARG A 26 -16.97 -1.14 -4.74
CA ARG A 26 -18.38 -1.51 -4.95
C ARG A 26 -19.36 -0.71 -4.05
N GLY A 27 -19.02 0.54 -3.71
CA GLY A 27 -19.83 1.41 -2.85
C GLY A 27 -19.68 1.14 -1.35
N LEU A 28 -18.78 0.24 -0.94
CA LEU A 28 -18.36 0.08 0.46
C LEU A 28 -17.08 0.88 0.67
N GLU A 29 -17.16 1.89 1.52
CA GLU A 29 -15.99 2.65 2.00
C GLU A 29 -15.40 1.94 3.21
N PHE A 30 -14.12 1.60 3.14
CA PHE A 30 -13.39 1.05 4.27
C PHE A 30 -11.97 1.62 4.34
N GLU A 31 -11.46 1.65 5.56
CA GLU A 31 -10.12 2.10 5.87
C GLU A 31 -9.18 0.89 5.90
N TYR A 32 -8.04 1.01 5.24
CA TYR A 32 -6.99 -0.01 5.28
C TYR A 32 -5.63 0.65 5.53
N GLU A 33 -4.75 -0.07 6.23
CA GLU A 33 -3.36 0.34 6.39
C GLU A 33 -2.60 0.08 5.09
N ALA A 34 -2.29 1.15 4.36
CA ALA A 34 -1.46 1.12 3.18
C ALA A 34 0.00 1.35 3.56
N GLU A 35 0.89 0.48 3.10
CA GLU A 35 2.33 0.64 3.24
C GLU A 35 2.92 1.16 1.93
N ARG A 36 3.58 2.31 1.98
CA ARG A 36 4.21 2.94 0.81
C ARG A 36 5.67 3.20 1.09
N ALA A 37 6.51 2.99 0.09
CA ALA A 37 7.93 3.28 0.22
C ALA A 37 8.24 4.67 -0.33
N TYR A 38 9.09 5.41 0.39
CA TYR A 38 9.53 6.74 -0.01
C TYR A 38 11.05 6.81 -0.04
N CYS A 39 11.58 7.42 -1.08
CA CYS A 39 13.00 7.68 -1.26
C CYS A 39 13.51 8.62 -0.16
N ASN A 40 14.59 8.23 0.52
CA ASN A 40 15.19 9.06 1.56
C ASN A 40 16.03 10.23 1.00
N GLU A 41 16.34 10.23 -0.30
CA GLU A 41 17.09 11.31 -0.94
C GLU A 41 16.20 12.38 -1.58
N CYS A 42 15.22 11.99 -2.38
CA CYS A 42 14.33 12.94 -3.07
C CYS A 42 12.93 13.03 -2.46
N GLY A 43 12.55 12.12 -1.56
CA GLY A 43 11.21 12.07 -0.96
C GLY A 43 10.13 11.49 -1.87
N SER A 44 10.47 11.03 -3.09
CA SER A 44 9.49 10.50 -4.03
C SER A 44 9.05 9.09 -3.65
N GLU A 45 7.78 8.77 -3.94
CA GLU A 45 7.23 7.43 -3.74
C GLU A 45 7.96 6.43 -4.66
N ILE A 46 8.40 5.32 -4.07
CA ILE A 46 9.01 4.19 -4.77
C ILE A 46 7.97 3.08 -4.80
N PHE A 47 7.62 2.65 -6.00
CA PHE A 47 6.74 1.50 -6.17
C PHE A 47 7.50 0.20 -5.86
N ILE A 48 7.08 -0.50 -4.80
CA ILE A 48 7.62 -1.81 -4.43
C ILE A 48 6.54 -2.86 -4.65
N PRO A 49 6.77 -3.85 -5.54
CA PRO A 49 5.76 -4.86 -5.87
C PRO A 49 5.35 -5.69 -4.65
N GLU A 50 6.28 -5.97 -3.72
CA GLU A 50 5.97 -6.70 -2.49
C GLU A 50 5.02 -5.93 -1.57
N LEU A 51 5.23 -4.61 -1.38
CA LEU A 51 4.32 -3.77 -0.60
C LEU A 51 2.96 -3.66 -1.27
N HIS A 52 2.95 -3.55 -2.61
CA HIS A 52 1.71 -3.50 -3.37
C HIS A 52 0.88 -4.78 -3.19
N ASP A 53 1.50 -5.96 -3.27
CA ASP A 53 0.84 -7.25 -3.05
C ASP A 53 0.31 -7.38 -1.61
N GLN A 54 1.07 -6.92 -0.61
CA GLN A 54 0.61 -6.90 0.78
C GLN A 54 -0.58 -5.95 0.98
N ASN A 55 -0.54 -4.75 0.40
CA ASN A 55 -1.65 -3.81 0.45
C ASN A 55 -2.90 -4.40 -0.22
N LEU A 56 -2.76 -5.05 -1.37
CA LEU A 56 -3.87 -5.74 -2.04
C LEU A 56 -4.49 -6.83 -1.15
N LYS A 57 -3.67 -7.65 -0.48
CA LYS A 57 -4.15 -8.65 0.48
C LYS A 57 -4.88 -8.03 1.66
N ARG A 58 -4.40 -6.89 2.18
CA ARG A 58 -5.07 -6.15 3.27
C ARG A 58 -6.43 -5.60 2.82
N ILE A 59 -6.50 -5.04 1.62
CA ILE A 59 -7.73 -4.54 1.01
C ILE A 59 -8.73 -5.69 0.79
N ASP A 60 -8.30 -6.79 0.17
CA ASP A 60 -9.16 -7.97 -0.05
C ASP A 60 -9.65 -8.57 1.26
N LYS A 61 -8.78 -8.66 2.28
CA LYS A 61 -9.17 -9.12 3.61
C LYS A 61 -10.16 -8.17 4.27
N ALA A 62 -9.89 -6.86 4.30
CA ALA A 62 -10.78 -5.87 4.89
C ALA A 62 -12.14 -5.83 4.16
N TYR A 63 -12.12 -5.99 2.83
CA TYR A 63 -13.33 -6.10 2.03
C TYR A 63 -14.10 -7.38 2.35
N ARG A 64 -13.46 -8.55 2.45
CA ARG A 64 -14.15 -9.82 2.77
C ARG A 64 -14.62 -9.93 4.23
N ASP A 65 -13.89 -9.31 5.15
CA ASP A 65 -14.23 -9.29 6.58
C ASP A 65 -15.33 -8.25 6.87
N GLY A 66 -15.28 -7.10 6.18
CA GLY A 66 -16.34 -6.09 6.19
C GLY A 66 -17.59 -6.49 5.41
N ASP A 67 -17.43 -7.24 4.32
CA ASP A 67 -18.47 -7.99 3.61
C ASP A 67 -18.67 -9.37 4.26
N SER A 68 -18.81 -9.39 5.59
CA SER A 68 -19.43 -10.51 6.28
C SER A 68 -20.90 -10.17 6.59
N PRO A 69 -21.82 -10.14 5.61
CA PRO A 69 -23.03 -10.87 5.85
C PRO A 69 -22.63 -12.34 5.84
N ALA A 70 -22.79 -12.99 7.00
CA ALA A 70 -23.25 -14.37 6.98
C ALA A 70 -24.36 -14.49 5.94
N HIS A 71 -24.07 -15.06 4.78
CA HIS A 71 -24.98 -15.48 3.72
C HIS A 71 -24.07 -16.27 2.77
N PHE A 72 -23.96 -17.59 2.88
CA PHE A 72 -24.98 -18.61 3.12
C PHE A 72 -24.37 -19.82 3.86
#